data_AF-D5E8H6-F1
#
_entry.id   AF-D5E8H6-F1
#
_cell.length_a   1.000
_cell.length_b   1.000
_cell.length_c   1.000
_cell.angle_alpha   90.00
_cell.angle_beta   90.00
_cell.angle_gamma   90.00
#
_symmetry.space_group_name_H-M   'P 1'
#
loop_
_entity.id
_entity.type
_entity.pdbx_description
1 polymer ?
#
loop_
_entity_poly.entity_id
_entity_poly.type
_entity_poly.pdbx_seq_one_letter_code
_entity_poly.pdbx_strand_id
1 'polypeptide(L)' 'MSLLEKLYNINVGYIIIAGIVLTALLFRFLLQYAEEGNLVLVILLGLAIAFVATLITRVIKNQRYLKQLE' A
#
# COMPACT_ATOMS: atom_id res chain seq x y z
N MET A 1 6.59 25.36 -8.85
CA MET A 1 5.88 24.07 -8.94
C MET A 1 6.29 23.24 -7.75
N SER A 2 5.39 23.09 -6.78
CA SER A 2 5.69 22.45 -5.49
C SER A 2 5.82 20.94 -5.66
N LEU A 3 6.63 20.27 -4.82
CA LEU A 3 6.72 18.79 -4.79
C LEU A 3 5.34 18.13 -4.60
N LEU A 4 4.44 18.83 -3.93
CA LEU A 4 3.05 18.43 -3.70
C LEU A 4 2.23 18.36 -5.00
N GLU A 5 2.42 19.31 -5.94
CA GLU A 5 1.77 19.30 -7.25
C GLU A 5 2.28 18.16 -8.13
N LYS A 6 3.59 17.87 -8.08
CA LYS A 6 4.17 16.73 -8.81
C LYS A 6 3.63 15.40 -8.31
N LEU A 7 3.44 15.25 -7.00
CA LEU A 7 2.89 14.02 -6.41
C LEU A 7 1.39 13.87 -6.71
N TYR A 8 0.66 14.99 -6.80
CA TYR A 8 -0.76 15.00 -7.15
C TYR A 8 -1.02 14.68 -8.63
N ASN A 9 -0.09 15.05 -9.51
CA ASN A 9 -0.15 14.77 -10.95
C ASN A 9 0.40 13.38 -11.33
N ILE A 10 0.88 12.60 -10.35
CA ILE A 10 1.23 11.19 -10.59
C ILE A 10 -0.07 10.42 -10.81
N ASN A 11 -0.14 9.73 -11.95
CA ASN A 11 -1.25 8.85 -12.26
C ASN A 11 -1.40 7.82 -11.13
N VAL A 12 -2.53 7.89 -10.44
CA VAL A 12 -2.91 7.06 -9.28
C VAL A 12 -2.72 5.57 -9.55
N GLY A 13 -2.86 5.16 -10.81
CA GLY A 13 -2.58 3.80 -11.26
C GLY A 13 -1.20 3.31 -10.83
N TYR A 14 -0.17 4.16 -10.91
CA TYR A 14 1.19 3.81 -10.47
C TYR A 14 1.27 3.59 -8.96
N ILE A 15 0.54 4.38 -8.16
CA ILE A 15 0.50 4.24 -6.69
C ILE A 15 -0.18 2.93 -6.31
N ILE A 16 -1.26 2.57 -7.00
CA ILE A 16 -1.98 1.32 -6.80
C ILE A 16 -1.08 0.13 -7.16
N ILE A 17 -0.43 0.16 -8.33
CA ILE A 17 0.49 -0.90 -8.78
C ILE A 17 1.64 -1.06 -7.80
N ALA A 18 2.28 0.05 -7.39
CA ALA A 18 3.34 0.02 -6.39
C ALA A 18 2.86 -0.57 -5.05
N GLY A 19 1.65 -0.21 -4.61
CA GLY A 19 1.03 -0.75 -3.41
C GLY A 19 0.78 -2.26 -3.48
N ILE A 20 0.33 -2.77 -4.63
CA ILE A 20 0.12 -4.22 -4.84
C ILE A 20 1.46 -4.97 -4.80
N VAL A 21 2.48 -4.47 -5.51
CA VAL A 21 3.82 -5.07 -5.53
C VAL A 21 4.42 -5.08 -4.12
N LEU A 22 4.28 -3.97 -3.38
CA LEU A 22 4.76 -3.87 -2.00
C LEU A 22 4.04 -4.88 -1.08
N THR A 23 2.73 -5.01 -1.23
CA THR A 23 1.93 -5.97 -0.45
C THR A 23 2.35 -7.41 -0.73
N ALA A 24 2.58 -7.76 -2.00
CA ALA A 24 3.06 -9.09 -2.38
C ALA A 24 4.45 -9.40 -1.79
N LEU A 25 5.35 -8.41 -1.77
CA LEU A 25 6.68 -8.56 -1.14
C LEU A 25 6.56 -8.78 0.38
N LEU A 26 5.73 -7.99 1.07
CA LEU A 26 5.49 -8.17 2.50
C LEU A 26 4.89 -9.55 2.81
N PHE A 27 3.98 -10.02 1.94
CA PHE A 27 3.38 -11.34 2.07
C PHE A 27 4.42 -12.47 1.90
N ARG A 28 5.35 -12.31 0.95
CA ARG A 28 6.46 -13.26 0.76
C ARG A 28 7.33 -13.35 2.02
N PHE A 29 7.69 -12.20 2.62
CA PHE A 29 8.43 -12.20 3.88
C PHE A 29 7.63 -12.83 5.01
N LEU A 30 6.32 -12.60 5.07
CA LEU A 30 5.46 -13.20 6.08
C LEU A 30 5.50 -14.73 6.01
N LEU A 31 5.41 -15.30 4.80
CA LEU A 31 5.53 -16.75 4.60
C LEU A 31 6.91 -17.27 5.02
N GLN A 32 7.98 -16.57 4.64
CA GLN A 32 9.34 -16.94 5.03
C GLN A 32 9.50 -16.98 6.57
N TYR A 33 9.06 -15.94 7.27
CA TYR A 33 9.16 -15.93 8.74
C TYR A 33 8.21 -16.91 9.43
N ALA A 34 7.10 -17.28 8.77
CA ALA A 34 6.22 -18.34 9.25
C ALA A 34 6.91 -19.71 9.15
N GLU A 35 7.65 -19.98 8.08
CA GLU A 35 8.46 -21.19 7.92
C GLU A 35 9.61 -21.24 8.92
N GLU A 36 10.24 -20.10 9.22
CA GLU A 36 11.28 -19.97 10.25
C GLU A 36 10.73 -20.11 11.69
N GLY A 37 9.41 -20.20 11.86
CA GLY A 37 8.75 -20.29 13.18
C GLY A 37 8.77 -18.98 13.97
N ASN A 38 9.11 -17.85 13.33
CA ASN A 38 9.22 -16.54 13.96
C ASN A 38 7.85 -15.84 14.02
N LEU A 39 7.03 -16.25 15.00
CA LEU A 39 5.67 -15.73 15.21
C LEU A 39 5.60 -14.21 15.37
N VAL A 40 6.61 -13.58 16.01
CA VAL A 40 6.61 -12.14 16.25
C VAL A 40 6.69 -11.37 14.94
N LEU A 41 7.61 -11.75 14.04
CA LEU A 41 7.76 -11.10 12.75
C LEU A 41 6.56 -11.34 11.84
N VAL A 42 5.94 -12.51 11.90
CA VAL A 42 4.70 -12.81 11.15
C VAL A 42 3.57 -11.87 11.56
N ILE A 43 3.36 -11.66 12.86
CA ILE A 43 2.32 -10.75 13.37
C ILE A 43 2.61 -9.31 12.96
N LEU A 44 3.87 -8.85 13.11
CA LEU A 44 4.27 -7.50 12.72
C LEU A 44 4.09 -7.25 11.21
N LEU A 45 4.41 -8.24 10.37
CA LEU A 45 4.19 -8.15 8.93
C LEU A 45 2.71 -8.15 8.57
N GLY A 46 1.88 -8.95 9.26
CA GLY A 46 0.42 -8.92 9.08
C GLY A 46 -0.15 -7.52 9.37
N LEU A 47 0.31 -6.88 10.45
CA LEU A 47 -0.07 -5.50 10.78
C LEU A 47 0.42 -4.50 9.73
N ALA A 48 1.66 -4.65 9.24
CA ALA A 48 2.20 -3.80 8.19
C ALA A 48 1.39 -3.92 6.88
N ILE A 49 1.00 -5.13 6.49
CA ILE A 49 0.15 -5.39 5.32
C ILE A 49 -1.21 -4.71 5.48
N ALA A 50 -1.86 -4.85 6.64
CA ALA A 50 -3.15 -4.21 6.92
C ALA A 50 -3.05 -2.67 6.85
N PHE A 51 -1.95 -2.10 7.34
CA PHE A 51 -1.70 -0.67 7.26
C PHE A 51 -1.55 -0.20 5.80
N VAL A 52 -0.75 -0.89 4.99
CA VAL A 52 -0.57 -0.58 3.57
C VAL A 52 -1.90 -0.68 2.81
N ALA A 53 -2.68 -1.74 3.03
CA ALA A 53 -4.00 -1.90 2.42
C ALA A 53 -4.96 -0.75 2.77
N THR A 54 -4.92 -0.27 4.01
CA THR A 54 -5.71 0.87 4.46
C THR A 54 -5.31 2.17 3.74
N LEU A 55 -4.01 2.40 3.56
CA LEU A 55 -3.50 3.56 2.82
C LEU A 55 -3.94 3.53 1.36
N ILE A 56 -3.82 2.39 0.68
CA ILE A 56 -4.27 2.21 -0.71
C ILE A 56 -5.78 2.49 -0.81
N THR A 57 -6.58 1.93 0.09
CA THR A 57 -8.03 2.16 0.14
C THR A 57 -8.37 3.64 0.29
N ARG A 58 -7.66 4.36 1.17
CA ARG A 58 -7.82 5.80 1.34
C ARG A 58 -7.48 6.58 0.08
N VAL A 59 -6.37 6.26 -0.57
CA VAL A 59 -5.93 6.90 -1.83
C VAL A 59 -6.99 6.70 -2.91
N ILE A 60 -7.48 5.47 -3.10
CA ILE A 60 -8.53 5.16 -4.07
C ILE A 60 -9.82 5.95 -3.77
N LYS A 61 -10.26 5.97 -2.51
CA LYS A 61 -11.47 6.70 -2.09
C LYS A 61 -11.34 8.20 -2.37
N ASN A 62 -10.19 8.78 -2.04
CA ASN A 62 -9.94 10.21 -2.24
C ASN A 62 -9.93 10.56 -3.73
N GLN A 63 -9.31 9.72 -4.55
CA GLN A 63 -9.27 9.89 -6.00
C GLN A 63 -10.65 9.75 -6.65
N ARG A 64 -11.48 8.81 -6.17
CA ARG A 64 -12.87 8.66 -6.63
C ARG A 64 -13.72 9.89 -6.31
N TYR A 65 -13.52 10.48 -5.13
CA TYR A 65 -14.22 11.71 -4.74
C TYR A 65 -13.81 12.90 -5.62
N LEU A 66 -12.51 13.05 -5.90
CA LEU A 66 -12.01 14.12 -6.77
C LEU A 66 -12.53 14.00 -8.21
N LYS A 67 -12.58 12.78 -8.76
CA LYS A 67 -13.17 12.49 -10.08
C LYS A 67 -14.69 12.74 -10.18
N GLN A 68 -15.39 12.86 -9.05
CA GLN A 68 -16.84 13.16 -9.03
C GLN A 68 -17.14 14.67 -8.99
N LEU A 69 -16.13 15.49 -8.73
CA LEU A 69 -16.23 16.96 -8.67
C LEU A 69 -15.77 17.63 -9.97
N GLU A 70 -15.13 16.89 -10.87
CA GLU A 70 -14.86 17.27 -12.28
C GLU A 70 -16.05 16.93 -13.18
#